data_AF-A0A5J6ZAP6-F1
#
_entry.id   AF-A0A5J6ZAP6-F1
#
_cell.length_a   1.000
_cell.length_b   1.000
_cell.length_c   1.000
_cell.angle_alpha   90.00
_cell.angle_beta   90.00
_cell.angle_gamma   90.00
#
_symmetry.space_group_name_H-M   'P 1'
#
loop_
_entity.id
_entity.type
_entity.pdbx_description
1 polymer ?
#
loop_
_entity_poly.entity_id
_entity_poly.type
_entity_poly.pdbx_seq_one_letter_code
_entity_poly.pdbx_strand_id
1 'polypeptide(L)'
;MSHNQYRDDSVDQRRAEVLGAWSKPSHTSPVAVTGNDGNSSQQLVEQEREERVRKYRPTFPKKIASWLTVGLGALGLISIGLPPQEGITFPVHLAMGLSMAVFFGLPGVYWLLCNNRDSKKIDRWIRSDAAYRDQLAVMSDSDRGLMAKPEEWPNIPKRQWPVVWTIVIIAFIAFSMVAPATT
;
A
#
# COMPACT_ATOMS: atom_id res chain seq x y z
N MET A 1 -34.59 12.08 -12.63
CA MET A 1 -33.40 11.58 -11.92
C MET A 1 -32.53 10.91 -12.96
N SER A 2 -31.32 11.42 -13.20
CA SER A 2 -30.46 10.94 -14.29
C SER A 2 -29.77 9.63 -13.91
N HIS A 3 -29.62 8.72 -14.87
CA HIS A 3 -29.00 7.40 -14.68
C HIS A 3 -27.59 7.46 -14.05
N ASN A 4 -26.88 8.58 -14.24
CA ASN A 4 -25.55 8.81 -13.66
C ASN A 4 -25.57 8.97 -12.14
N GLN A 5 -26.60 9.60 -11.58
CA GLN A 5 -26.67 9.84 -10.13
C GLN A 5 -26.83 8.53 -9.35
N TYR A 6 -27.63 7.59 -9.87
CA TYR A 6 -27.81 6.26 -9.27
C TYR A 6 -26.51 5.42 -9.28
N ARG A 7 -25.69 5.56 -10.33
CA ARG A 7 -24.43 4.83 -10.47
C ARG A 7 -23.36 5.31 -9.50
N ASP A 8 -23.30 6.61 -9.24
CA ASP A 8 -22.35 7.16 -8.26
C ASP A 8 -22.72 6.73 -6.83
N ASP A 9 -24.02 6.70 -6.50
CA ASP A 9 -24.51 6.26 -5.20
C ASP A 9 -24.21 4.77 -4.92
N SER A 10 -24.31 3.88 -5.93
CA SER A 10 -23.99 2.44 -5.77
C SER A 10 -22.50 2.20 -5.52
N VAL A 11 -21.63 2.97 -6.18
CA VAL A 11 -20.17 2.92 -5.98
C VAL A 11 -19.81 3.40 -4.58
N ASP A 12 -20.39 4.50 -4.10
CA ASP A 12 -20.09 5.03 -2.77
C ASP A 12 -20.64 4.16 -1.64
N GLN A 13 -21.84 3.58 -1.81
CA GLN A 13 -22.36 2.58 -0.88
C GLN A 13 -21.48 1.34 -0.83
N ARG A 14 -21.06 0.81 -1.99
CA ARG A 14 -20.16 -0.35 -2.05
C ARG A 14 -18.81 -0.04 -1.43
N ARG A 15 -18.28 1.17 -1.68
CA ARG A 15 -17.06 1.64 -1.05
C ARG A 15 -17.20 1.71 0.47
N ALA A 16 -18.31 2.23 0.99
CA ALA A 16 -18.59 2.28 2.42
C ALA A 16 -18.77 0.87 3.03
N GLU A 17 -19.46 -0.03 2.33
CA GLU A 17 -19.65 -1.43 2.73
C GLU A 17 -18.31 -2.17 2.78
N VAL A 18 -17.49 -2.06 1.72
CA VAL A 18 -16.16 -2.66 1.67
C VAL A 18 -15.29 -2.05 2.78
N LEU A 19 -15.19 -0.73 2.88
CA LEU A 19 -14.39 -0.07 3.92
C LEU A 19 -14.89 -0.35 5.36
N GLY A 20 -16.19 -0.57 5.54
CA GLY A 20 -16.84 -0.91 6.80
C GLY A 20 -16.72 -2.39 7.17
N ALA A 21 -16.84 -3.30 6.21
CA ALA A 21 -16.50 -4.70 6.37
C ALA A 21 -15.03 -4.86 6.77
N TRP A 22 -14.16 -4.00 6.22
CA TRP A 22 -12.74 -3.98 6.53
C TRP A 22 -12.40 -3.37 7.90
N SER A 23 -13.32 -2.65 8.55
CA SER A 23 -13.11 -2.12 9.91
C SER A 23 -13.50 -3.11 11.01
N LYS A 24 -14.33 -4.11 10.71
CA LYS A 24 -14.71 -5.13 11.68
C LYS A 24 -13.59 -6.18 11.82
N PRO A 25 -13.10 -6.45 13.05
CA PRO A 25 -12.26 -7.61 13.27
C PRO A 25 -13.11 -8.87 13.02
N SER A 26 -12.79 -9.63 11.97
CA SER A 26 -13.41 -10.92 11.75
C SER A 26 -12.90 -11.88 12.84
N HIS A 27 -13.72 -12.14 13.84
CA HIS A 27 -13.64 -13.37 14.62
C HIS A 27 -14.15 -14.52 13.74
N THR A 28 -13.46 -14.81 12.65
CA THR A 28 -13.66 -16.05 11.91
C THR A 28 -12.81 -17.09 12.62
N SER A 29 -13.46 -17.84 13.51
CA SER A 29 -12.91 -19.07 14.08
C SER A 29 -12.33 -19.94 12.97
N PRO A 30 -11.19 -20.61 13.19
CA PRO A 30 -10.66 -21.56 12.21
C PRO A 30 -11.72 -22.63 11.98
N VAL A 31 -12.34 -22.61 10.80
CA VAL A 31 -13.20 -23.70 10.35
C VAL A 31 -12.25 -24.90 10.22
N ALA A 32 -12.44 -25.90 11.07
CA ALA A 32 -11.72 -27.17 10.96
C ALA A 32 -12.12 -27.81 9.61
N VAL A 33 -11.21 -27.75 8.63
CA VAL A 33 -11.44 -28.27 7.28
C VAL A 33 -11.15 -29.77 7.27
N THR A 34 -12.18 -30.59 7.13
CA THR A 34 -12.09 -32.01 6.83
C THR A 34 -12.25 -32.23 5.32
N GLY A 35 -11.12 -32.49 4.63
CA GLY A 35 -11.01 -33.29 3.40
C GLY A 35 -11.67 -32.80 2.09
N ASN A 36 -10.91 -32.06 1.26
CA ASN A 36 -10.97 -32.12 -0.22
C ASN A 36 -9.78 -31.30 -0.82
N ASP A 37 -8.68 -31.98 -1.15
CA ASP A 37 -7.34 -31.39 -1.35
C ASP A 37 -7.23 -30.32 -2.46
N GLY A 38 -8.14 -30.32 -3.44
CA GLY A 38 -8.17 -29.33 -4.52
C GLY A 38 -8.79 -27.97 -4.12
N ASN A 39 -9.69 -27.95 -3.13
CA ASN A 39 -10.35 -26.73 -2.68
C ASN A 39 -9.49 -25.99 -1.64
N SER A 40 -8.61 -26.72 -0.94
CA SER A 40 -7.74 -26.20 0.11
C SER A 40 -6.72 -25.18 -0.41
N SER A 41 -6.09 -25.43 -1.58
CA SER A 41 -5.08 -24.51 -2.13
C SER A 41 -5.67 -23.17 -2.57
N GLN A 42 -6.87 -23.18 -3.17
CA GLN A 42 -7.54 -21.94 -3.57
C GLN A 42 -8.00 -21.12 -2.36
N GLN A 43 -8.53 -21.80 -1.33
CA GLN A 43 -8.91 -21.14 -0.07
C GLN A 43 -7.73 -20.51 0.65
N LEU A 44 -6.57 -21.17 0.69
CA LEU A 44 -5.35 -20.61 1.28
C LEU A 44 -4.87 -19.36 0.52
N VAL A 45 -4.88 -19.40 -0.81
CA VAL A 45 -4.51 -18.24 -1.64
C VAL A 45 -5.45 -17.06 -1.39
N GLU A 46 -6.74 -17.32 -1.23
CA GLU A 46 -7.73 -16.27 -0.94
C GLU A 46 -7.55 -15.67 0.46
N GLN A 47 -7.34 -16.51 1.48
CA GLN A 47 -7.02 -16.06 2.84
C GLN A 47 -5.74 -15.20 2.84
N GLU A 48 -4.68 -15.61 2.15
CA GLU A 48 -3.45 -14.82 2.02
C GLU A 48 -3.66 -13.50 1.29
N ARG A 49 -4.59 -13.43 0.32
CA ARG A 49 -4.94 -12.18 -0.37
C ARG A 49 -5.65 -11.24 0.60
N GLU A 50 -6.67 -11.71 1.31
CA GLU A 50 -7.42 -10.92 2.30
C GLU A 50 -6.51 -10.40 3.41
N GLU A 51 -5.66 -11.25 3.97
CA GLU A 51 -4.70 -10.89 5.01
C GLU A 51 -3.74 -9.79 4.55
N ARG A 52 -3.20 -9.91 3.33
CA ARG A 52 -2.31 -8.89 2.76
C ARG A 52 -2.99 -7.54 2.68
N VAL A 53 -4.25 -7.53 2.28
CA VAL A 53 -4.97 -6.29 2.07
C VAL A 53 -5.31 -5.62 3.40
N ARG A 54 -5.66 -6.43 4.41
CA ARG A 54 -5.80 -5.95 5.79
C ARG A 54 -4.49 -5.38 6.34
N LYS A 55 -3.37 -6.09 6.14
CA LYS A 55 -2.04 -5.68 6.63
C LYS A 55 -1.58 -4.36 6.02
N TYR A 56 -1.75 -4.21 4.71
CA TYR A 56 -1.32 -3.03 3.94
C TYR A 56 -2.34 -1.89 3.91
N ARG A 57 -3.42 -1.99 4.70
CA ARG A 57 -4.43 -0.96 4.79
C ARG A 57 -3.82 0.42 5.06
N PRO A 58 -4.08 1.43 4.20
CA PRO A 58 -3.76 2.81 4.48
C PRO A 58 -4.65 3.31 5.61
N THR A 59 -4.11 3.40 6.81
CA THR A 59 -4.76 4.12 7.90
C THR A 59 -4.30 5.57 7.90
N PHE A 60 -5.13 6.50 8.40
CA PHE A 60 -4.74 7.91 8.55
C PHE A 60 -3.39 8.07 9.29
N PRO A 61 -3.13 7.37 10.41
CA PRO A 61 -1.83 7.44 11.07
C PRO A 61 -0.66 7.01 10.18
N LYS A 62 -0.80 5.92 9.41
CA LYS A 62 0.26 5.45 8.49
C LYS A 62 0.54 6.46 7.38
N LYS A 63 -0.50 7.13 6.85
CA LYS A 63 -0.33 8.19 5.86
C LYS A 63 0.42 9.39 6.45
N ILE A 64 0.03 9.85 7.65
CA ILE A 64 0.70 10.95 8.34
C ILE A 64 2.17 10.60 8.60
N ALA A 65 2.44 9.41 9.15
CA ALA A 65 3.81 8.94 9.39
C ALA A 65 4.63 8.92 8.10
N SER A 66 4.06 8.42 7.00
CA SER A 66 4.77 8.42 5.71
C SER A 66 5.09 9.83 5.21
N TRP A 67 4.15 10.78 5.29
CA TRP A 67 4.39 12.16 4.90
C TRP A 67 5.41 12.86 5.79
N LEU A 68 5.41 12.59 7.09
CA LEU A 68 6.42 13.09 8.02
C LEU A 68 7.82 12.58 7.64
N THR A 69 7.95 11.28 7.35
CA THR A 69 9.26 10.71 6.95
C THR A 69 9.75 11.29 5.62
N VAL A 70 8.86 11.52 4.66
CA VAL A 70 9.21 12.21 3.40
C VAL A 70 9.60 13.66 3.65
N GLY A 71 8.87 14.36 4.51
CA GLY A 71 9.19 15.74 4.90
C GLY A 71 10.56 15.86 5.55
N LEU A 72 10.90 14.96 6.47
CA LEU A 72 12.23 14.87 7.08
C LEU A 72 13.32 14.58 6.05
N GLY A 73 13.07 13.66 5.12
CA GLY A 73 14.00 13.39 4.03
C GLY A 73 14.21 14.61 3.12
N ALA A 74 13.15 15.35 2.81
CA ALA A 74 13.21 16.58 2.03
C ALA A 74 13.98 17.69 2.76
N LEU A 75 13.81 17.82 4.08
CA LEU A 75 14.60 18.75 4.90
C LEU A 75 16.10 18.41 4.85
N GLY A 76 16.46 17.13 4.83
CA GLY A 76 17.84 16.67 4.62
C GLY A 76 18.40 17.06 3.25
N LEU A 77 17.58 17.11 2.20
CA LEU A 77 18.02 17.62 0.90
C LEU A 77 18.16 19.15 0.88
N ILE A 78 17.25 19.86 1.55
CA ILE A 78 17.30 21.32 1.66
C ILE A 78 18.56 21.75 2.41
N SER A 79 18.99 21.01 3.44
CA SER A 79 20.19 21.36 4.21
C SER A 79 21.46 21.35 3.37
N ILE A 80 21.53 20.56 2.29
CA ILE A 80 22.65 20.54 1.35
C ILE A 80 22.84 21.91 0.67
N GLY A 81 21.75 22.65 0.45
CA GLY A 81 21.80 23.99 -0.14
C GLY A 81 22.25 25.09 0.84
N LEU A 82 22.36 24.78 2.13
CA LEU A 82 22.85 25.70 3.14
C LEU A 82 24.37 25.64 3.23
N PRO A 83 25.05 26.76 3.59
CA PRO A 83 26.49 26.76 3.79
C PRO A 83 26.88 25.74 4.88
N PRO A 84 28.01 25.01 4.71
CA PRO A 84 28.52 24.12 5.75
C PRO A 84 28.77 24.87 7.06
N GLN A 85 28.53 24.21 8.19
CA GLN A 85 28.88 24.75 9.50
C GLN A 85 30.40 24.79 9.68
N GLU A 86 30.87 25.69 10.54
CA GLU A 86 32.29 25.79 10.88
C GLU A 86 32.86 24.43 11.30
N GLY A 87 33.99 24.03 10.70
CA GLY A 87 34.63 22.74 10.96
C GLY A 87 34.09 21.55 10.15
N ILE A 88 33.04 21.72 9.34
CA ILE A 88 32.52 20.66 8.46
C ILE A 88 32.93 20.94 7.02
N THR A 89 33.64 19.98 6.40
CA THR A 89 33.98 20.08 4.97
C THR A 89 32.73 19.87 4.10
N PHE A 90 32.68 20.49 2.93
CA PHE A 90 31.54 20.36 2.02
C PHE A 90 31.16 18.89 1.68
N PRO A 91 32.11 17.96 1.43
CA PRO A 91 31.76 16.56 1.19
C PRO A 91 31.07 15.89 2.38
N VAL A 92 31.46 16.22 3.62
CA VAL A 92 30.85 15.69 4.83
C VAL A 92 29.44 16.26 5.01
N HIS A 93 29.27 17.57 4.79
CA HIS A 93 27.96 18.23 4.82
C HIS A 93 26.99 17.61 3.80
N LEU A 94 27.47 17.38 2.57
CA LEU A 94 26.71 16.71 1.52
C LEU A 94 26.33 15.28 1.92
N ALA A 95 27.28 14.49 2.45
CA ALA A 95 27.04 13.12 2.90
C ALA A 95 26.02 13.07 4.05
N MET A 96 26.06 14.02 4.99
CA MET A 96 25.08 14.14 6.07
C MET A 96 23.67 14.45 5.53
N GLY A 97 23.53 15.41 4.62
CA GLY A 97 22.24 15.74 4.00
C GLY A 97 21.65 14.57 3.21
N LEU A 98 22.47 13.91 2.39
CA LEU A 98 22.06 12.74 1.61
C LEU A 98 21.72 11.53 2.50
N SER A 99 22.49 11.28 3.57
CA SER A 99 22.20 10.18 4.49
C SER A 99 20.87 10.37 5.20
N MET A 100 20.57 11.58 5.68
CA MET A 100 19.26 11.93 6.24
C MET A 100 18.14 11.75 5.20
N ALA A 101 18.35 12.23 3.98
CA ALA A 101 17.39 12.11 2.89
C ALA A 101 17.07 10.65 2.56
N VAL A 102 18.08 9.78 2.48
CA VAL A 102 17.90 8.35 2.21
C VAL A 102 17.24 7.65 3.40
N PHE A 103 17.72 7.89 4.62
CA PHE A 103 17.24 7.17 5.81
C PHE A 103 15.76 7.46 6.11
N PHE A 104 15.35 8.73 6.01
CA PHE A 104 13.97 9.13 6.28
C PHE A 104 13.09 9.13 5.04
N GLY A 105 13.60 9.64 3.91
CA GLY A 105 12.81 9.81 2.69
C GLY A 105 12.50 8.50 1.99
N LEU A 106 13.48 7.60 1.86
CA LEU A 106 13.33 6.40 1.03
C LEU A 106 12.22 5.44 1.54
N PRO A 107 12.14 5.09 2.84
CA PRO A 107 11.02 4.29 3.37
C PRO A 107 9.66 4.96 3.19
N GLY A 108 9.58 6.28 3.42
CA GLY A 108 8.36 7.06 3.29
C GLY A 108 7.83 7.11 1.86
N VAL A 109 8.70 7.46 0.91
CA VAL A 109 8.39 7.50 -0.52
C VAL A 109 7.99 6.12 -1.02
N TYR A 110 8.74 5.08 -0.66
CA TYR A 110 8.41 3.70 -1.03
C TYR A 110 7.01 3.30 -0.56
N TRP A 111 6.68 3.58 0.70
CA TRP A 111 5.37 3.28 1.24
C TRP A 111 4.25 4.02 0.49
N LEU A 112 4.42 5.32 0.21
CA LEU A 112 3.45 6.14 -0.52
C LEU A 112 3.21 5.63 -1.93
N LEU A 113 4.28 5.28 -2.66
CA LEU A 113 4.21 4.75 -4.02
C LEU A 113 3.47 3.41 -4.07
N CYS A 114 3.83 2.47 -3.20
CA CYS A 114 3.13 1.20 -3.09
C CYS A 114 1.66 1.42 -2.72
N ASN A 115 1.39 2.26 -1.72
CA ASN A 115 0.03 2.52 -1.28
C ASN A 115 -0.84 3.13 -2.38
N ASN A 116 -0.33 4.08 -3.17
CA ASN A 116 -1.07 4.68 -4.28
C ASN A 116 -1.39 3.64 -5.36
N ARG A 117 -0.44 2.76 -5.69
CA ARG A 117 -0.66 1.66 -6.66
C ARG A 117 -1.69 0.66 -6.15
N ASP A 118 -1.63 0.31 -4.87
CA ASP A 118 -2.54 -0.63 -4.22
C ASP A 118 -3.96 -0.04 -4.16
N SER A 119 -4.11 1.23 -3.75
CA SER A 119 -5.40 1.92 -3.72
C SER A 119 -6.05 1.98 -5.10
N LYS A 120 -5.29 2.29 -6.17
CA LYS A 120 -5.82 2.27 -7.55
C LYS A 120 -6.27 0.88 -8.01
N LYS A 121 -5.63 -0.19 -7.55
CA LYS A 121 -6.06 -1.56 -7.86
C LYS A 121 -7.37 -1.89 -7.15
N ILE A 122 -7.45 -1.59 -5.86
CA ILE A 122 -8.65 -1.81 -5.06
C ILE A 122 -9.82 -0.99 -5.61
N ASP A 123 -9.63 0.31 -5.90
CA ASP A 123 -10.69 1.16 -6.44
C ASP A 123 -11.21 0.66 -7.80
N ARG A 124 -10.33 0.12 -8.66
CA ARG A 124 -10.76 -0.50 -9.93
C ARG A 124 -11.62 -1.74 -9.70
N TRP A 125 -11.19 -2.61 -8.79
CA TRP A 125 -11.95 -3.81 -8.42
C TRP A 125 -13.31 -3.46 -7.79
N ILE A 126 -13.38 -2.47 -6.89
CA ILE A 126 -14.66 -2.03 -6.30
C ILE A 126 -15.62 -1.58 -7.40
N ARG A 127 -15.14 -0.85 -8.39
CA ARG A 127 -15.98 -0.37 -9.51
C ARG A 127 -16.43 -1.50 -10.44
N SER A 128 -15.56 -2.47 -10.73
CA SER A 128 -15.93 -3.61 -11.57
C SER A 128 -16.93 -4.52 -10.86
N ASP A 129 -16.73 -4.79 -9.56
CA ASP A 129 -17.65 -5.56 -8.73
C ASP A 129 -19.02 -4.85 -8.56
N ALA A 130 -19.03 -3.54 -8.32
CA ALA A 130 -20.28 -2.76 -8.27
C ALA A 130 -21.05 -2.85 -9.60
N ALA A 131 -20.35 -2.65 -10.74
CA ALA A 131 -20.96 -2.76 -12.05
C ALA A 131 -21.51 -4.17 -12.35
N TYR A 132 -20.77 -5.21 -11.93
CA TYR A 132 -21.21 -6.59 -12.04
C TYR A 132 -22.51 -6.83 -11.26
N ARG A 133 -22.57 -6.36 -10.00
CA ARG A 133 -23.75 -6.48 -9.14
C ARG A 133 -24.96 -5.73 -9.68
N ASP A 134 -24.76 -4.51 -10.18
CA ASP A 134 -25.83 -3.70 -10.78
C ASP A 134 -26.42 -4.41 -12.00
N GLN A 135 -25.58 -4.99 -12.87
CA GLN A 135 -26.06 -5.77 -14.01
C GLN A 135 -26.76 -7.05 -13.58
N LEU A 136 -26.25 -7.76 -12.57
CA LEU A 136 -26.86 -8.97 -12.03
C LEU A 136 -28.24 -8.72 -11.42
N ALA A 137 -28.42 -7.56 -10.78
CA ALA A 137 -29.68 -7.17 -10.14
C ALA A 137 -30.83 -6.94 -11.14
N VAL A 138 -30.51 -6.50 -12.35
CA VAL A 138 -31.50 -6.25 -13.42
C VAL A 138 -31.74 -7.50 -14.28
N MET A 139 -30.92 -8.54 -14.13
CA MET A 139 -30.95 -9.72 -14.98
C MET A 139 -31.97 -10.77 -14.51
N SER A 140 -32.59 -11.45 -15.48
CA SER A 140 -33.47 -12.58 -15.26
C SER A 140 -32.69 -13.80 -14.75
N ASP A 141 -33.33 -14.67 -13.95
CA ASP A 141 -32.66 -15.85 -13.38
C ASP A 141 -32.08 -16.81 -14.44
N SER A 142 -32.71 -16.89 -15.62
CA SER A 142 -32.22 -17.71 -16.74
C SER A 142 -30.92 -17.17 -17.35
N ASP A 143 -30.71 -15.85 -17.32
CA ASP A 143 -29.55 -15.20 -17.94
C ASP A 143 -28.36 -15.10 -16.98
N ARG A 144 -28.58 -15.23 -15.66
CA ARG A 144 -27.52 -15.18 -14.65
C ARG A 144 -26.42 -16.22 -14.86
N GLY A 145 -26.77 -17.39 -15.42
CA GLY A 145 -25.81 -18.44 -15.74
C GLY A 145 -24.87 -18.09 -16.89
N LEU A 146 -25.22 -17.08 -17.71
CA LEU A 146 -24.43 -16.62 -18.85
C LEU A 146 -23.43 -15.52 -18.47
N MET A 147 -23.55 -14.95 -17.27
CA MET A 147 -22.58 -13.95 -16.80
C MET A 147 -21.21 -14.57 -16.56
N ALA A 148 -20.17 -13.85 -17.00
CA ALA A 148 -18.81 -14.16 -16.63
C ALA A 148 -18.66 -14.10 -15.10
N LYS A 149 -17.81 -14.95 -14.53
CA LYS A 149 -17.51 -14.90 -13.10
C LYS A 149 -17.01 -13.49 -12.72
N PRO A 150 -17.40 -12.99 -11.54
CA PRO A 150 -16.93 -11.69 -11.07
C PRO A 150 -15.41 -11.68 -10.99
N GLU A 151 -14.83 -10.49 -11.18
CA GLU A 151 -13.39 -10.31 -11.08
C GLU A 151 -12.91 -10.72 -9.69
N GLU A 152 -11.94 -11.64 -9.64
CA GLU A 152 -11.33 -12.09 -8.39
C GLU A 152 -10.70 -10.91 -7.64
N TRP A 153 -10.54 -11.10 -6.34
CA TRP A 153 -9.91 -10.13 -5.46
C TRP A 153 -8.52 -9.69 -5.97
N PRO A 154 -8.22 -8.37 -5.99
CA PRO A 154 -6.99 -7.88 -6.60
C PRO A 154 -5.77 -8.38 -5.85
N ASN A 155 -4.88 -9.08 -6.58
CA ASN A 155 -3.63 -9.56 -6.01
C ASN A 155 -2.68 -8.38 -5.68
N ILE A 156 -2.55 -8.06 -4.39
CA ILE A 156 -1.60 -7.07 -3.89
C ILE A 156 -0.22 -7.74 -3.74
N PRO A 157 0.81 -7.26 -4.48
CA PRO A 157 2.14 -7.86 -4.41
C PRO A 157 2.75 -7.69 -3.02
N LYS A 158 3.54 -8.67 -2.60
CA LYS A 158 4.31 -8.60 -1.35
C LYS A 158 5.30 -7.43 -1.43
N ARG A 159 5.28 -6.56 -0.42
CA ARG A 159 6.22 -5.43 -0.35
C ARG A 159 7.63 -5.92 -0.06
N GLN A 160 8.59 -5.42 -0.82
CA GLN A 160 10.00 -5.77 -0.72
C GLN A 160 10.72 -4.88 0.30
N TRP A 161 10.18 -4.80 1.52
CA TRP A 161 10.83 -4.09 2.63
C TRP A 161 12.28 -4.50 2.88
N PRO A 162 12.67 -5.78 2.77
CA PRO A 162 14.08 -6.17 2.90
C PRO A 162 14.99 -5.42 1.92
N VAL A 163 14.57 -5.26 0.67
CA VAL A 163 15.35 -4.53 -0.36
C VAL A 163 15.52 -3.06 0.02
N VAL A 164 14.44 -2.42 0.50
CA VAL A 164 14.47 -1.03 0.95
C VAL A 164 15.46 -0.86 2.12
N TRP A 165 15.41 -1.76 3.11
CA TRP A 165 16.33 -1.74 4.24
C TRP A 165 17.76 -2.03 3.83
N THR A 166 17.99 -2.96 2.91
CA THR A 166 19.32 -3.22 2.34
C THR A 166 19.89 -1.96 1.70
N ILE A 167 19.10 -1.23 0.91
CA ILE A 167 19.53 0.04 0.30
C ILE A 167 19.87 1.08 1.38
N VAL A 168 19.02 1.22 2.41
CA VAL A 168 19.25 2.16 3.51
C VAL A 168 20.54 1.81 4.28
N ILE A 169 20.79 0.53 4.57
CA ILE A 169 21.99 0.07 5.26
C ILE A 169 23.25 0.31 4.40
N ILE A 170 23.21 -0.04 3.12
CA ILE A 170 24.33 0.19 2.20
C ILE A 170 24.65 1.69 2.12
N ALA A 171 23.62 2.53 1.99
CA ALA A 171 23.79 3.97 1.96
C ALA A 171 24.37 4.48 3.28
N PHE A 172 23.87 4.01 4.42
CA PHE A 172 24.40 4.37 5.74
C PHE A 172 25.90 4.06 5.86
N ILE A 173 26.31 2.82 5.52
CA ILE A 173 27.73 2.42 5.53
C ILE A 173 28.55 3.32 4.61
N ALA A 174 28.09 3.54 3.37
CA ALA A 174 28.79 4.36 2.39
C ALA A 174 29.00 5.80 2.90
N PHE A 175 27.98 6.41 3.52
CA PHE A 175 28.09 7.75 4.08
C PHE A 175 28.98 7.79 5.34
N SER A 176 28.97 6.74 6.17
CA SER A 176 29.87 6.64 7.32
C SER A 176 31.34 6.58 6.94
N MET A 177 31.69 6.06 5.76
CA MET A 177 33.08 6.04 5.28
C MET A 177 33.60 7.42 4.83
N VAL A 178 32.70 8.38 4.57
CA VAL A 178 33.05 9.77 4.23
C VAL A 178 33.26 10.62 5.48
N ALA A 179 32.81 10.14 6.64
CA ALA A 179 33.06 10.82 7.90
C ALA A 179 34.58 10.84 8.17
N PRO A 180 35.20 12.02 8.35
CA PRO A 180 36.63 12.10 8.63
C PRO A 180 36.90 11.32 9.92
N ALA A 181 37.98 10.53 9.93
CA ALA A 181 38.55 10.05 11.17
C ALA A 181 38.90 11.30 11.98
N THR A 182 38.11 11.60 13.01
CA THR A 182 38.41 12.67 13.95
C THR A 182 39.65 12.27 14.73
N THR A 183 40.82 12.62 14.20
CA THR A 183 42.13 12.58 14.88
C THR A 183 42.73 13.97 14.88
#